data_AF-A0A0K8U4I0-F1
#
_entry.id   AF-A0A0K8U4I0-F1
#
_cell.length_a   1.000
_cell.length_b   1.000
_cell.length_c   1.000
_cell.angle_alpha   90.00
_cell.angle_beta   90.00
_cell.angle_gamma   90.00
#
_symmetry.space_group_name_H-M   'P 1'
#
loop_
_entity.id
_entity.type
_entity.pdbx_description
1 polymer ?
#
loop_
_entity_poly.entity_id
_entity_poly.type
_entity_poly.pdbx_seq_one_letter_code
_entity_poly.pdbx_strand_id
1 'polypeptide(L)'
;MTVQTILFDFSVDSERTTDTKQRQEIAKVVRGEIENIFPQVELAYQMTMEDGFFCVFTENKETMITLRIFQQGLVTLNIEYYLEDGKEPLMTFDSSKRLENILAKKLKVHSGQVLPTLKRGDVARYFASSGNVFIQIL
;
A
#
# COMPACT_ATOMS: atom_id res chain seq x y z
N MET A 1 -14.06 -2.66 -17.10
CA MET A 1 -12.64 -2.88 -16.75
C MET A 1 -12.17 -1.83 -15.75
N THR A 2 -11.42 -2.20 -14.69
CA THR A 2 -10.94 -1.20 -13.71
C THR A 2 -9.58 -1.56 -13.13
N VAL A 3 -8.73 -0.56 -12.91
CA VAL A 3 -7.56 -0.71 -12.06
C VAL A 3 -7.99 -0.47 -10.62
N GLN A 4 -7.74 -1.44 -9.74
CA GLN A 4 -7.95 -1.32 -8.31
C GLN A 4 -6.66 -0.79 -7.69
N THR A 5 -6.71 0.39 -7.08
CA THR A 5 -5.58 0.94 -6.30
C THR A 5 -5.96 1.02 -4.83
N ILE A 6 -5.24 0.30 -3.98
CA ILE A 6 -5.42 0.30 -2.52
C ILE A 6 -4.21 1.00 -1.91
N LEU A 7 -4.46 1.98 -1.05
CA LEU A 7 -3.45 2.86 -0.48
C LEU A 7 -3.46 2.71 1.04
N PHE A 8 -2.28 2.45 1.61
CA PHE A 8 -2.06 2.37 3.04
C PHE A 8 -1.00 3.38 3.45
N ASP A 9 -1.29 4.14 4.50
CA ASP A 9 -0.35 5.10 5.06
C ASP A 9 -0.16 4.79 6.54
N PHE A 10 1.10 4.71 6.97
CA PHE A 10 1.47 4.49 8.36
C PHE A 10 2.47 5.53 8.81
N SER A 11 2.25 6.09 10.00
CA SER A 11 3.22 6.92 10.70
C SER A 11 3.89 6.10 11.80
N VAL A 12 5.19 5.85 11.65
CA VAL A 12 6.05 5.22 12.66
C VAL A 12 6.97 6.25 13.29
N ASP A 13 7.65 5.87 14.36
CA ASP A 13 8.72 6.69 14.94
C ASP A 13 9.80 6.96 13.88
N SER A 14 10.14 8.24 13.68
CA SER A 14 11.17 8.66 12.73
C SER A 14 12.53 8.01 13.00
N GLU A 15 12.86 7.74 14.26
CA GLU A 15 14.09 7.04 14.67
C GLU A 15 14.18 5.60 14.13
N ARG A 16 13.07 5.05 13.62
CA ARG A 16 13.01 3.73 12.97
C ARG A 16 13.12 3.78 11.45
N THR A 17 13.22 4.96 10.89
CA THR A 17 13.29 5.19 9.44
C THR A 17 14.55 5.94 9.00
N THR A 18 15.35 6.42 9.95
CA THR A 18 16.63 7.10 9.67
C THR A 18 17.70 6.10 9.24
N ASP A 19 17.82 4.95 9.90
CA ASP A 19 18.83 3.95 9.58
C ASP A 19 18.38 2.99 8.46
N THR A 20 19.35 2.55 7.63
CA THR A 20 19.10 1.65 6.50
C THR A 20 18.62 0.28 6.97
N LYS A 21 19.18 -0.26 8.05
CA LYS A 21 18.82 -1.60 8.56
C LYS A 21 17.39 -1.60 9.09
N GLN A 22 16.98 -0.55 9.80
CA GLN A 22 15.61 -0.43 10.30
C GLN A 22 14.59 -0.31 9.16
N ARG A 23 14.91 0.45 8.09
CA ARG A 23 14.08 0.51 6.87
C ARG A 23 13.92 -0.87 6.23
N GLN A 24 14.99 -1.66 6.17
CA GLN A 24 14.93 -3.04 5.67
C GLN A 24 14.10 -3.96 6.59
N GLU A 25 14.17 -3.78 7.91
CA GLU A 25 13.32 -4.52 8.86
C GLU A 25 11.83 -4.18 8.66
N ILE A 26 11.48 -2.91 8.47
CA ILE A 26 10.11 -2.49 8.12
C ILE A 26 9.67 -3.15 6.81
N ALA A 27 10.50 -3.09 5.76
CA ALA A 27 10.19 -3.70 4.48
C ALA A 27 9.99 -5.22 4.58
N LYS A 28 10.78 -5.90 5.41
CA LYS A 28 10.63 -7.34 5.68
C LYS A 28 9.31 -7.66 6.39
N VAL A 29 8.93 -6.87 7.40
CA VAL A 29 7.63 -7.04 8.09
C VAL A 29 6.48 -6.84 7.12
N VAL A 30 6.52 -5.76 6.32
CA VAL A 30 5.49 -5.46 5.32
C VAL A 30 5.36 -6.61 4.31
N ARG A 31 6.49 -7.08 3.76
CA ARG A 31 6.51 -8.21 2.83
C ARG A 31 5.88 -9.47 3.46
N GLY A 32 6.25 -9.81 4.69
CA GLY A 32 5.71 -11.01 5.36
C GLY A 32 4.19 -10.99 5.53
N GLU A 33 3.59 -9.81 5.73
CA GLU A 33 2.12 -9.73 5.78
C GLU A 33 1.47 -9.73 4.40
N ILE A 34 2.14 -9.16 3.40
CA ILE A 34 1.71 -9.21 2.00
C ILE A 34 1.70 -10.66 1.50
N GLU A 35 2.69 -11.46 1.87
CA GLU A 35 2.79 -12.89 1.52
C GLU A 35 1.58 -13.73 1.98
N ASN A 36 0.88 -13.31 3.04
CA ASN A 36 -0.35 -13.98 3.49
C ASN A 36 -1.57 -13.74 2.58
N ILE A 37 -1.49 -12.73 1.69
CA ILE A 37 -2.53 -12.34 0.74
C ILE A 37 -2.11 -12.72 -0.69
N PHE A 38 -0.84 -12.49 -1.00
CA PHE A 38 -0.20 -12.70 -2.29
C PHE A 38 0.95 -13.70 -2.12
N PRO A 39 0.67 -15.02 -2.19
CA PRO A 39 1.62 -16.06 -1.80
C PRO A 39 2.80 -16.24 -2.77
N GLN A 40 2.73 -15.66 -3.97
CA GLN A 40 3.80 -15.70 -4.99
C GLN A 40 4.46 -14.33 -5.15
N VAL A 41 4.44 -13.51 -4.11
CA VAL A 41 5.01 -12.17 -4.16
C VAL A 41 6.54 -12.22 -4.24
N GLU A 42 7.07 -11.58 -5.28
CA GLU A 42 8.50 -11.50 -5.56
C GLU A 42 8.99 -10.06 -5.41
N LEU A 43 10.24 -9.88 -4.95
CA LEU A 43 10.89 -8.58 -4.98
C LEU A 43 11.37 -8.29 -6.41
N ALA A 44 10.72 -7.36 -7.10
CA ALA A 44 11.08 -6.97 -8.46
C ALA A 44 12.22 -5.92 -8.47
N TYR A 45 12.18 -4.98 -7.53
CA TYR A 45 13.17 -3.89 -7.46
C TYR A 45 13.27 -3.31 -6.06
N GLN A 46 14.45 -2.84 -5.66
CA GLN A 46 14.63 -2.02 -4.47
C GLN A 46 15.77 -1.03 -4.64
N MET A 47 15.67 0.11 -3.97
CA MET A 47 16.75 1.08 -3.89
C MET A 47 16.69 1.92 -2.61
N THR A 48 17.86 2.36 -2.16
CA THR A 48 17.98 3.42 -1.16
C THR A 48 17.83 4.76 -1.87
N MET A 49 17.04 5.65 -1.28
CA MET A 49 16.83 7.03 -1.71
C MET A 49 17.52 7.98 -0.73
N GLU A 50 17.78 9.21 -1.14
CA GLU A 50 18.34 10.25 -0.26
C GLU A 50 17.48 10.48 1.00
N ASP A 51 16.16 10.42 0.84
CA ASP A 51 15.15 10.65 1.87
C ASP A 51 14.48 9.35 2.35
N GLY A 52 15.03 8.17 2.05
CA GLY A 52 14.49 6.92 2.58
C GLY A 52 14.75 5.66 1.76
N PHE A 53 13.75 4.81 1.62
CA PHE A 53 13.82 3.53 0.92
C PHE A 53 12.60 3.32 0.04
N PHE A 54 12.79 2.64 -1.08
CA PHE A 54 11.75 2.31 -2.04
C PHE A 54 11.94 0.87 -2.51
N CYS A 55 10.86 0.10 -2.53
CA CYS A 55 10.86 -1.21 -3.19
C CYS A 55 9.54 -1.52 -3.88
N VAL A 56 9.65 -2.42 -4.85
CA VAL A 56 8.57 -2.91 -5.68
C VAL A 56 8.52 -4.42 -5.53
N PHE A 57 7.35 -4.92 -5.14
CA PHE A 57 7.02 -6.33 -5.21
C PHE A 57 6.00 -6.58 -6.32
N THR A 58 5.98 -7.81 -6.83
CA THR A 58 5.01 -8.24 -7.84
C THR A 58 4.42 -9.58 -7.47
N GLU A 59 3.11 -9.74 -7.64
CA GLU A 59 2.45 -11.05 -7.64
C GLU A 59 2.07 -11.37 -9.08
N ASN A 60 2.59 -12.48 -9.60
CA ASN A 60 2.35 -12.98 -10.97
C ASN A 60 2.59 -11.95 -12.09
N LYS A 61 3.35 -10.87 -11.82
CA LYS A 61 3.57 -9.72 -12.72
C LYS A 61 2.29 -8.93 -13.10
N GLU A 62 1.15 -9.25 -12.50
CA GLU A 62 -0.15 -8.62 -12.76
C GLU A 62 -0.57 -7.69 -11.63
N THR A 63 -0.11 -7.96 -10.41
CA THR A 63 -0.29 -7.06 -9.26
C THR A 63 1.05 -6.40 -8.94
N MET A 64 1.05 -5.08 -8.90
CA MET A 64 2.18 -4.25 -8.51
C MET A 64 1.99 -3.79 -7.08
N ILE A 65 3.00 -4.02 -6.24
CA ILE A 65 2.96 -3.62 -4.83
C ILE A 65 4.16 -2.72 -4.55
N THR A 66 3.92 -1.46 -4.26
CA THR A 66 4.98 -0.48 -4.02
C THR A 66 5.03 -0.08 -2.57
N LEU A 67 6.22 -0.16 -1.97
CA LEU A 67 6.49 0.27 -0.61
C LEU A 67 7.48 1.44 -0.64
N ARG A 68 7.09 2.54 -0.01
CA ARG A 68 7.95 3.70 0.22
C ARG A 68 8.08 3.92 1.71
N ILE A 69 9.30 4.11 2.17
CA ILE A 69 9.62 4.47 3.55
C ILE A 69 10.38 5.79 3.49
N PHE A 70 9.80 6.85 4.05
CA PHE A 70 10.44 8.16 4.19
C PHE A 70 11.13 8.24 5.56
N GLN A 71 12.29 8.88 5.61
CA GLN A 71 13.08 9.01 6.85
C GLN A 71 12.39 9.83 7.96
N GLN A 72 11.30 10.53 7.63
CA GLN A 72 10.46 11.29 8.55
C GLN A 72 9.42 10.41 9.28
N GLY A 73 9.48 9.08 9.13
CA GLY A 73 8.55 8.15 9.79
C GLY A 73 7.30 7.84 8.98
N LEU A 74 7.20 8.24 7.72
CA LEU A 74 6.07 7.89 6.86
C LEU A 74 6.36 6.61 6.06
N VAL A 75 5.47 5.63 6.14
CA VAL A 75 5.51 4.40 5.35
C VAL A 75 4.23 4.33 4.51
N THR A 76 4.37 4.30 3.19
CA THR A 76 3.23 4.16 2.27
C THR A 76 3.33 2.84 1.51
N LEU A 77 2.23 2.11 1.45
CA LEU A 77 2.09 0.87 0.70
C LEU A 77 0.96 1.02 -0.31
N ASN A 78 1.26 0.79 -1.58
CA ASN A 78 0.30 0.85 -2.68
C ASN A 78 0.17 -0.54 -3.29
N ILE A 79 -1.05 -1.03 -3.46
CA ILE A 79 -1.35 -2.27 -4.16
C ILE A 79 -2.19 -1.92 -5.38
N GLU A 80 -1.69 -2.24 -6.56
CA GLU A 80 -2.33 -1.95 -7.83
C GLU A 80 -2.48 -3.21 -8.67
N TYR A 81 -3.69 -3.50 -9.12
CA TYR A 81 -3.97 -4.63 -10.00
C TYR A 81 -5.14 -4.33 -10.92
N TYR A 82 -5.17 -5.03 -12.04
CA TYR A 82 -6.27 -4.97 -12.98
C TYR A 82 -7.39 -5.93 -12.56
N LEU A 83 -8.62 -5.43 -12.49
CA LEU A 83 -9.83 -6.22 -12.24
C LEU A 83 -10.64 -6.33 -13.54
N GLU A 84 -10.69 -7.55 -14.07
CA GLU A 84 -11.57 -7.92 -15.18
C GLU A 84 -13.04 -7.83 -14.78
N ASP A 85 -13.90 -7.56 -15.76
CA ASP A 85 -15.33 -7.44 -15.52
C ASP A 85 -15.94 -8.77 -15.07
N GLY A 86 -16.76 -8.72 -14.02
CA GLY A 86 -17.41 -9.89 -13.44
C GLY A 86 -16.53 -10.72 -12.51
N LYS A 87 -15.25 -10.36 -12.29
CA LYS A 87 -14.41 -11.00 -11.27
C LYS A 87 -14.53 -10.30 -9.92
N GLU A 88 -14.31 -11.06 -8.86
CA GLU A 88 -14.23 -10.55 -7.49
C GLU A 88 -12.89 -9.83 -7.25
N PRO A 89 -12.87 -8.75 -6.45
CA PRO A 89 -11.63 -8.09 -6.06
C PRO A 89 -10.69 -9.03 -5.28
N LEU A 90 -9.39 -8.96 -5.56
CA LEU A 90 -8.37 -9.71 -4.81
C LEU A 90 -8.34 -9.29 -3.32
N MET A 91 -8.74 -8.06 -3.04
CA MET A 91 -8.87 -7.54 -1.68
C MET A 91 -10.17 -6.76 -1.52
N THR A 92 -10.92 -7.08 -0.47
CA THR A 92 -12.09 -6.35 -0.03
C THR A 92 -11.69 -5.24 0.94
N PHE A 93 -12.63 -4.35 1.27
CA PHE A 93 -12.40 -3.35 2.32
C PHE A 93 -12.03 -4.00 3.66
N ASP A 94 -12.72 -5.10 4.03
CA ASP A 94 -12.46 -5.81 5.28
C ASP A 94 -11.08 -6.49 5.31
N SER A 95 -10.66 -7.14 4.22
CA SER A 95 -9.32 -7.74 4.17
C SER A 95 -8.23 -6.67 4.19
N SER A 96 -8.46 -5.54 3.52
CA SER A 96 -7.57 -4.37 3.57
C SER A 96 -7.48 -3.79 4.99
N LYS A 97 -8.61 -3.65 5.68
CA LYS A 97 -8.64 -3.20 7.09
C LYS A 97 -7.96 -4.18 8.03
N ARG A 98 -8.05 -5.49 7.79
CA ARG A 98 -7.31 -6.49 8.58
C ARG A 98 -5.81 -6.35 8.37
N LEU A 99 -5.33 -6.20 7.13
CA LEU A 99 -3.92 -5.97 6.83
C LEU A 99 -3.40 -4.71 7.51
N GLU A 100 -4.14 -3.61 7.40
CA GLU A 100 -3.82 -2.33 8.05
C GLU A 100 -3.64 -2.49 9.56
N ASN A 101 -4.60 -3.14 10.24
CA ASN A 101 -4.53 -3.38 11.68
C ASN A 101 -3.34 -4.27 12.10
N ILE A 102 -3.00 -5.28 11.29
CA ILE A 102 -1.87 -6.18 11.59
C ILE A 102 -0.55 -5.43 11.42
N LEU A 103 -0.39 -4.70 10.31
CA LEU A 103 0.79 -3.87 10.07
C LEU A 103 0.92 -2.77 11.12
N ALA A 104 -0.17 -2.10 11.50
CA ALA A 104 -0.18 -1.09 12.54
C ALA A 104 0.42 -1.62 13.86
N LYS A 105 0.02 -2.83 14.26
CA LYS A 105 0.54 -3.51 15.46
C LYS A 105 2.02 -3.90 15.31
N LYS A 106 2.39 -4.58 14.22
CA LYS A 106 3.76 -5.09 14.02
C LYS A 106 4.76 -3.95 13.81
N LEU A 107 4.34 -2.87 13.16
CA LEU A 107 5.13 -1.67 12.93
C LEU A 107 5.03 -0.68 14.10
N LYS A 108 4.29 -0.96 15.18
CA LYS A 108 4.14 -0.05 16.34
C LYS A 108 3.85 1.39 15.92
N VAL A 109 2.86 1.57 15.03
CA VAL A 109 2.55 2.86 14.42
C VAL A 109 1.92 3.82 15.43
N HIS A 110 2.16 5.12 15.26
CA HIS A 110 1.43 6.17 15.97
C HIS A 110 0.04 6.38 15.36
N SER A 111 -0.04 6.29 14.04
CA SER A 111 -1.28 6.35 13.27
C SER A 111 -1.15 5.48 12.01
N GLY A 112 -2.26 4.92 11.56
CA GLY A 112 -2.34 4.13 10.34
C GLY A 112 -3.70 4.30 9.70
N GLN A 113 -3.73 4.27 8.37
CA GLN A 113 -4.98 4.26 7.62
C GLN A 113 -4.84 3.43 6.36
N VAL A 114 -5.97 2.85 5.96
CA VAL A 114 -6.18 2.36 4.59
C VAL A 114 -7.30 3.18 3.99
N LEU A 115 -7.04 3.74 2.81
CA LEU A 115 -8.03 4.51 2.07
C LEU A 115 -9.02 3.57 1.37
N PRO A 116 -10.27 4.01 1.12
CA PRO A 116 -11.17 3.26 0.25
C PRO A 116 -10.51 2.97 -1.10
N THR A 117 -10.69 1.74 -1.61
CA THR A 117 -10.10 1.33 -2.88
C THR A 117 -10.51 2.28 -4.01
N LEU A 118 -9.51 2.82 -4.70
CA LEU A 118 -9.72 3.70 -5.85
C LEU A 118 -9.93 2.85 -7.10
N LYS A 119 -11.16 2.85 -7.63
CA LYS A 119 -11.52 2.19 -8.89
C LYS A 119 -11.23 3.12 -10.07
N ARG A 120 -10.04 3.00 -10.64
CA ARG A 120 -9.53 3.84 -11.74
C ARG A 120 -9.81 3.21 -13.11
N GLY A 121 -9.87 4.03 -14.16
CA GLY A 121 -10.12 3.59 -15.54
C GLY A 121 -11.47 4.06 -16.10
N ASP A 122 -12.14 3.21 -16.86
CA ASP A 122 -13.18 3.55 -17.86
C ASP A 122 -14.31 4.48 -17.40
N VAL A 123 -14.69 4.44 -16.13
CA VAL A 123 -15.79 5.26 -15.62
C VAL A 123 -15.26 6.17 -14.53
N ALA A 124 -15.44 7.49 -14.74
CA ALA A 124 -15.14 8.50 -13.73
C ALA A 124 -16.09 8.32 -12.53
N ARG A 125 -15.52 7.96 -11.38
CA ARG A 125 -16.24 7.71 -10.12
C ARG A 125 -15.91 8.70 -9.02
N TYR A 126 -14.86 9.48 -9.21
CA TYR A 126 -14.31 10.42 -8.24
C TYR A 126 -14.33 11.82 -8.83
N PHE A 127 -14.98 12.75 -8.14
CA PHE A 127 -15.06 14.14 -8.54
C PHE A 127 -14.49 15.02 -7.43
N ALA A 128 -13.75 16.06 -7.82
CA ALA A 128 -13.25 17.04 -6.88
C ALA A 128 -14.35 18.07 -6.58
N SER A 129 -14.60 18.34 -5.30
CA SER A 129 -15.38 19.51 -4.89
C SER A 129 -14.55 20.79 -5.00
N SER A 130 -15.21 21.95 -4.92
CA SER A 130 -14.53 23.27 -4.91
C SER A 130 -13.53 23.44 -3.75
N GLY A 131 -13.65 22.62 -2.69
CA GLY A 131 -12.72 22.59 -1.56
C GLY A 131 -11.61 21.53 -1.67
N ASN A 132 -11.40 20.93 -2.85
CA ASN A 132 -10.44 19.83 -3.08
C ASN A 132 -10.74 18.56 -2.26
N VAL A 133 -12.00 18.32 -1.90
CA VAL A 133 -12.45 17.07 -1.28
C VAL A 133 -12.83 16.08 -2.38
N PHE A 134 -12.29 14.86 -2.33
CA PHE A 134 -12.72 13.78 -3.23
C PHE A 134 -14.03 13.18 -2.77
N ILE A 135 -15.02 13.18 -3.65
CA ILE A 135 -16.32 12.55 -3.42
C ILE A 135 -16.42 11.35 -4.35
N GLN A 136 -16.67 10.17 -3.77
CA GLN A 136 -17.02 8.97 -4.53
C GLN A 136 -18.54 8.93 -4.71
N ILE A 137 -18.99 8.86 -5.96
CA ILE A 137 -20.42 8.68 -6.28
C ILE A 137 -20.66 7.18 -6.46
N LEU A 138 -21.60 6.63 -5.68
CA LEU A 138 -22.00 5.21 -5.70
C LEU A 138 -22.86 4.88 -6.92
#